data_AF-A0A8C1IBN2-F1
#
_entry.id   AF-A0A8C1IBN2-F1
#
_cell.length_a   1.000
_cell.length_b   1.000
_cell.length_c   1.000
_cell.angle_alpha   90.00
_cell.angle_beta   90.00
_cell.angle_gamma   90.00
#
_symmetry.space_group_name_H-M   'P 1'
#
loop_
_entity.id
_entity.type
_entity.pdbx_description
1 polymer ?
#
loop_
_entity_poly.entity_id
_entity_poly.type
_entity_poly.pdbx_seq_one_letter_code
_entity_poly.pdbx_strand_id
1 'polypeptide(L)'
;GEGWGGQDDYDEAANNSMCDFDEWEPSYSLIPILYMLIFILGLTGNGVVIFTVWRSQSKRRAADIYIGNLALADLTFVVTLPLWAVYTALGYHWPFGVALCKISSYVVLLNMYASVFCLTCLSLDRYMAIVHSLTSTQLRTRGHMQASLATIWILSGVLAAPTLLFRTTVYDSETNRTSCAMDFSLVVSKPGQETFWIAGLSISSTALGFLIPLLAMMVCYGFIGCTVTRHFNSLRKEDQRKRRLLKIITTLVVVFAACWMPFHVVKTMDALSYLNLAPDSCTFLNLLLLAHPYATCLAYVNSCLNPLLYAFFDLRFRSQCLCLLNLKKALHASPASSLSSQKTEAQSLATKV
;
A
#
# COMPACT_ATOMS: atom_id res chain seq x y z
N GLY A 1 -70.57 -9.90 40.10
CA GLY A 1 -69.86 -8.61 40.14
C GLY A 1 -68.76 -8.68 39.11
N GLU A 2 -68.86 -7.86 38.09
CA GLU A 2 -67.88 -7.68 37.02
C GLU A 2 -66.59 -7.02 37.54
N GLY A 3 -65.47 -7.21 36.83
CA GLY A 3 -64.21 -6.49 37.04
C GLY A 3 -63.01 -7.07 36.29
N TRP A 4 -62.81 -6.58 35.07
CA TRP A 4 -61.68 -6.71 34.12
C TRP A 4 -60.30 -6.33 34.75
N GLY A 5 -59.08 -6.62 34.28
CA GLY A 5 -58.47 -7.11 33.02
C GLY A 5 -56.98 -6.67 32.95
N GLY A 6 -56.15 -7.27 32.07
CA GLY A 6 -54.81 -6.81 31.63
C GLY A 6 -53.61 -7.34 32.45
N GLN A 7 -52.72 -8.22 31.97
CA GLN A 7 -51.77 -8.19 30.82
C GLN A 7 -50.46 -7.41 31.14
N ASP A 8 -49.35 -8.02 30.69
CA ASP A 8 -47.97 -7.53 30.48
C ASP A 8 -46.99 -7.98 31.58
N ASP A 9 -46.18 -9.03 31.36
CA ASP A 9 -44.92 -9.06 30.59
C ASP A 9 -43.85 -8.11 31.16
N TYR A 10 -42.58 -8.42 30.89
CA TYR A 10 -41.36 -7.70 31.28
C TYR A 10 -40.73 -8.12 32.62
N ASP A 11 -40.15 -9.31 32.67
CA ASP A 11 -38.91 -9.54 33.45
C ASP A 11 -38.01 -10.61 32.79
N GLU A 12 -37.95 -10.60 31.45
CA GLU A 12 -37.02 -11.40 30.65
C GLU A 12 -36.22 -10.49 29.70
N ALA A 13 -35.51 -9.50 30.25
CA ALA A 13 -34.65 -8.62 29.46
C ALA A 13 -33.49 -8.03 30.27
N ALA A 14 -32.52 -8.87 30.66
CA ALA A 14 -31.16 -8.43 30.95
C ALA A 14 -30.15 -9.57 30.80
N ASN A 15 -30.27 -10.37 29.73
CA ASN A 15 -29.13 -11.16 29.29
C ASN A 15 -28.22 -10.19 28.52
N ASN A 16 -27.16 -9.71 29.16
CA ASN A 16 -26.02 -9.12 28.44
C ASN A 16 -25.51 -10.21 27.48
N SER A 17 -25.95 -10.19 26.24
CA SER A 17 -25.55 -11.14 25.21
C SER A 17 -24.10 -10.85 24.83
N MET A 18 -23.17 -11.40 25.59
CA MET A 18 -21.75 -11.43 25.21
C MET A 18 -21.66 -12.27 23.93
N CYS A 19 -21.36 -11.63 22.80
CA CYS A 19 -21.21 -12.34 21.54
C CYS A 19 -20.07 -13.34 21.65
N ASP A 20 -20.31 -14.59 21.26
CA ASP A 20 -19.26 -15.59 21.16
C ASP A 20 -18.52 -15.40 19.83
N PHE A 21 -17.21 -15.18 19.90
CA PHE A 21 -16.38 -14.81 18.78
C PHE A 21 -15.34 -15.90 18.53
N ASP A 22 -15.63 -16.78 17.57
CA ASP A 22 -14.69 -17.80 17.13
C ASP A 22 -14.02 -17.39 15.82
N GLU A 23 -12.70 -17.21 15.87
CA GLU A 23 -11.92 -17.12 14.64
C GLU A 23 -11.80 -18.48 13.96
N TRP A 24 -11.70 -18.46 12.63
CA TRP A 24 -11.44 -19.67 11.87
C TRP A 24 -10.04 -20.21 12.18
N GLU A 25 -9.94 -21.38 12.81
CA GLU A 25 -8.68 -22.02 13.18
C GLU A 25 -7.62 -22.05 12.04
N PRO A 26 -7.97 -22.31 10.76
CA PRO A 26 -6.99 -22.30 9.67
C PRO A 26 -6.29 -20.94 9.47
N SER A 27 -6.88 -19.83 9.93
CA SER A 27 -6.32 -18.48 9.84
C SER A 27 -4.98 -18.37 10.56
N TYR A 28 -4.81 -19.08 11.68
CA TYR A 28 -3.57 -19.14 12.45
C TYR A 28 -2.42 -19.82 11.70
N SER A 29 -2.69 -20.56 10.63
CA SER A 29 -1.65 -21.14 9.76
C SER A 29 -1.53 -20.41 8.43
N LEU A 30 -2.66 -20.08 7.79
CA LEU A 30 -2.69 -19.48 6.46
C LEU A 30 -2.10 -18.07 6.44
N ILE A 31 -2.47 -17.21 7.39
CA ILE A 31 -2.04 -15.81 7.41
C ILE A 31 -0.54 -15.69 7.66
N PRO A 32 0.08 -16.40 8.62
CA PRO A 32 1.53 -16.41 8.78
C PRO A 32 2.27 -16.86 7.52
N ILE A 33 1.78 -17.89 6.82
CA ILE A 33 2.38 -18.34 5.54
C ILE A 33 2.35 -17.20 4.51
N LEU A 34 1.21 -16.52 4.37
CA LEU A 34 1.10 -15.37 3.46
C LEU A 34 2.03 -14.23 3.86
N TYR A 35 2.15 -13.89 5.15
CA TYR A 35 3.09 -12.88 5.64
C TYR A 35 4.53 -13.24 5.31
N MET A 36 4.93 -14.51 5.45
CA MET A 36 6.28 -14.96 5.09
C MET A 36 6.53 -14.93 3.57
N LEU A 37 5.53 -15.23 2.76
CA LEU A 37 5.61 -15.06 1.30
C LEU A 37 5.79 -13.58 0.92
N ILE A 38 4.98 -12.68 1.50
CA ILE A 38 5.10 -11.23 1.29
C ILE A 38 6.47 -10.75 1.75
N PHE A 39 7.00 -11.25 2.87
CA PHE A 39 8.35 -10.94 3.34
C PHE A 39 9.42 -11.31 2.30
N ILE A 40 9.43 -12.56 1.81
CA ILE A 40 10.43 -13.03 0.85
C ILE A 40 10.36 -12.24 -0.46
N LEU A 41 9.15 -12.08 -1.01
CA LEU A 41 8.92 -11.36 -2.26
C LEU A 41 9.22 -9.86 -2.12
N GLY A 42 8.82 -9.27 -1.00
CA GLY A 42 9.07 -7.86 -0.70
C GLY A 42 10.54 -7.56 -0.47
N LEU A 43 11.25 -8.40 0.29
CA LEU A 43 12.67 -8.24 0.57
C LEU A 43 13.50 -8.29 -0.72
N THR A 44 13.26 -9.32 -1.54
CA THR A 44 13.97 -9.51 -2.81
C THR A 44 13.58 -8.45 -3.85
N GLY A 45 12.28 -8.23 -4.06
CA GLY A 45 11.76 -7.30 -5.05
C GLY A 45 12.15 -5.85 -4.77
N ASN A 46 11.87 -5.34 -3.57
CA ASN A 46 12.18 -3.96 -3.22
C ASN A 46 13.69 -3.72 -3.10
N GLY A 47 14.46 -4.73 -2.65
CA GLY A 47 15.93 -4.69 -2.69
C GLY A 47 16.47 -4.47 -4.11
N VAL A 48 15.93 -5.19 -5.10
CA VAL A 48 16.29 -5.00 -6.53
C VAL A 48 15.89 -3.61 -7.03
N VAL A 49 14.72 -3.10 -6.65
CA VAL A 49 14.29 -1.73 -7.02
C VAL A 49 15.26 -0.68 -6.47
N ILE A 50 15.58 -0.74 -5.18
CA ILE A 50 16.54 0.19 -4.56
C ILE A 50 17.90 0.10 -5.26
N PHE A 51 18.38 -1.11 -5.53
CA PHE A 51 19.66 -1.32 -6.19
C PHE A 51 19.71 -0.76 -7.63
N THR A 52 18.66 -0.99 -8.43
CA THR A 52 18.59 -0.49 -9.83
C THR A 52 18.51 1.04 -9.90
N VAL A 53 17.73 1.65 -9.01
CA VAL A 53 17.66 3.11 -8.84
C VAL A 53 19.02 3.64 -8.38
N TRP A 54 19.64 2.97 -7.40
CA TRP A 54 20.95 3.34 -6.88
C TRP A 54 22.04 3.28 -7.96
N ARG A 55 22.10 2.23 -8.76
CA ARG A 55 23.11 2.09 -9.83
C ARG A 55 22.94 3.10 -10.98
N SER A 56 21.73 3.61 -11.19
CA SER A 56 21.41 4.48 -12.33
C SER A 56 21.48 5.99 -12.02
N GLN A 57 22.30 6.41 -11.04
CA GLN A 57 22.42 7.80 -10.53
C GLN A 57 22.41 8.86 -11.64
N SER A 58 23.25 8.69 -12.67
CA SER A 58 23.45 9.66 -13.74
C SER A 58 22.27 9.82 -14.70
N LYS A 59 21.31 8.88 -14.70
CA LYS A 59 20.16 8.87 -15.63
C LYS A 59 18.80 8.81 -14.90
N ARG A 60 18.76 9.08 -13.60
CA ARG A 60 17.53 9.05 -12.79
C ARG A 60 16.52 10.10 -13.25
N ARG A 61 15.27 9.66 -13.43
CA ARG A 61 14.10 10.52 -13.58
C ARG A 61 13.58 10.94 -12.20
N ALA A 62 12.76 11.98 -12.17
CA ALA A 62 12.04 12.37 -10.97
C ALA A 62 11.22 11.20 -10.38
N ALA A 63 10.47 10.49 -11.22
CA ALA A 63 9.71 9.31 -10.83
C ALA A 63 10.57 8.19 -10.22
N ASP A 64 11.82 8.02 -10.68
CA ASP A 64 12.71 6.95 -10.17
C ASP A 64 13.13 7.22 -8.70
N ILE A 65 13.14 8.50 -8.28
CA ILE A 65 13.45 8.87 -6.88
C ILE A 65 12.28 8.52 -5.96
N TYR A 66 11.04 8.82 -6.35
CA TYR A 66 9.85 8.43 -5.59
C TYR A 66 9.70 6.91 -5.54
N ILE A 67 9.95 6.21 -6.65
CA ILE A 67 9.95 4.73 -6.69
C ILE A 67 10.99 4.15 -5.73
N GLY A 68 12.19 4.75 -5.66
CA GLY A 68 13.21 4.33 -4.69
C GLY A 68 12.81 4.54 -3.22
N ASN A 69 12.13 5.65 -2.91
CA ASN A 69 11.63 5.91 -1.56
C ASN A 69 10.45 5.00 -1.19
N LEU A 70 9.55 4.74 -2.14
CA LEU A 70 8.48 3.77 -1.98
C LEU A 70 9.04 2.36 -1.69
N ALA A 71 10.04 1.92 -2.46
CA ALA A 71 10.72 0.66 -2.22
C ALA A 71 11.45 0.62 -0.87
N LEU A 72 11.98 1.76 -0.39
CA LEU A 72 12.57 1.85 0.95
C LEU A 72 11.52 1.68 2.04
N ALA A 73 10.38 2.37 1.94
CA ALA A 73 9.28 2.23 2.88
C ALA A 73 8.75 0.79 2.91
N ASP A 74 8.48 0.20 1.73
CA ASP A 74 8.04 -1.19 1.59
C ASP A 74 9.07 -2.15 2.20
N LEU A 75 10.36 -1.96 1.92
CA LEU A 75 11.44 -2.80 2.47
C LEU A 75 11.47 -2.74 4.01
N THR A 76 11.40 -1.54 4.58
CA THR A 76 11.40 -1.38 6.05
C THR A 76 10.19 -2.06 6.70
N PHE A 77 9.03 -2.01 6.05
CA PHE A 77 7.82 -2.67 6.53
C PHE A 77 7.89 -4.18 6.43
N VAL A 78 8.29 -4.75 5.29
CA VAL A 78 8.26 -6.21 5.11
C VAL A 78 9.19 -6.92 6.08
N VAL A 79 10.30 -6.28 6.50
CA VAL A 79 11.21 -6.82 7.53
C VAL A 79 10.51 -7.03 8.88
N THR A 80 9.40 -6.34 9.15
CA THR A 80 8.61 -6.52 10.38
C THR A 80 7.61 -7.68 10.29
N LEU A 81 7.28 -8.16 9.08
CA LEU A 81 6.24 -9.20 8.87
C LEU A 81 6.51 -10.53 9.59
N PRO A 82 7.76 -11.02 9.75
CA PRO A 82 8.00 -12.22 10.54
C PRO A 82 7.51 -12.11 12.00
N LEU A 83 7.56 -10.90 12.59
CA LEU A 83 7.04 -10.67 13.94
C LEU A 83 5.51 -10.84 13.96
N TRP A 84 4.82 -10.26 12.96
CA TRP A 84 3.37 -10.39 12.82
C TRP A 84 2.94 -11.82 12.46
N ALA A 85 3.76 -12.56 11.71
CA ALA A 85 3.51 -13.97 11.39
C ALA A 85 3.55 -14.83 12.65
N VAL A 86 4.56 -14.65 13.52
CA VAL A 86 4.62 -15.34 14.81
C VAL A 86 3.48 -14.92 15.72
N TYR A 87 3.16 -13.62 15.78
CA TYR A 87 2.04 -13.10 16.55
C TYR A 87 0.72 -13.80 16.18
N THR A 88 0.40 -13.88 14.89
CA THR A 88 -0.81 -14.57 14.42
C THR A 88 -0.71 -16.08 14.64
N ALA A 89 0.43 -16.72 14.38
CA ALA A 89 0.59 -18.16 14.57
C ALA A 89 0.42 -18.62 16.03
N LEU A 90 0.73 -17.76 16.99
CA LEU A 90 0.58 -18.03 18.43
C LEU A 90 -0.78 -17.58 18.97
N GLY A 91 -1.81 -17.42 18.12
CA GLY A 91 -3.14 -17.00 18.56
C GLY A 91 -3.16 -15.59 19.15
N TYR A 92 -2.45 -14.65 18.49
CA TYR A 92 -2.26 -13.27 18.93
C TYR A 92 -1.50 -13.10 20.25
N HIS A 93 -0.59 -14.03 20.56
CA HIS A 93 0.39 -13.85 21.62
C HIS A 93 1.65 -13.15 21.07
N TRP A 94 2.08 -12.06 21.73
CA TRP A 94 3.23 -11.23 21.37
C TRP A 94 4.42 -11.48 22.33
N PRO A 95 5.41 -12.31 21.92
CA PRO A 95 6.55 -12.67 22.78
C PRO A 95 7.73 -11.69 22.69
N PHE A 96 7.68 -10.67 21.84
CA PHE A 96 8.85 -9.86 21.47
C PHE A 96 9.08 -8.62 22.37
N GLY A 97 8.24 -8.45 23.40
CA GLY A 97 8.30 -7.31 24.32
C GLY A 97 7.77 -6.00 23.73
N VAL A 98 7.69 -4.99 24.60
CA VAL A 98 7.02 -3.70 24.31
C VAL A 98 7.70 -2.89 23.21
N ALA A 99 9.04 -2.90 23.15
CA ALA A 99 9.80 -2.12 22.19
C ALA A 99 9.50 -2.55 20.75
N LEU A 100 9.52 -3.86 20.47
CA LEU A 100 9.20 -4.39 19.15
C LEU A 100 7.70 -4.24 18.84
N CYS A 101 6.79 -4.33 19.81
CA CYS A 101 5.36 -4.03 19.60
C CYS A 101 5.18 -2.59 19.09
N LYS A 102 5.81 -1.62 19.75
CA LYS A 102 5.78 -0.21 19.37
C LYS A 102 6.42 0.05 17.99
N ILE A 103 7.65 -0.41 17.79
CA ILE A 103 8.42 -0.14 16.56
C ILE A 103 7.77 -0.81 15.36
N SER A 104 7.40 -2.09 15.44
CA SER A 104 6.79 -2.79 14.31
C SER A 104 5.44 -2.17 13.92
N SER A 105 4.58 -1.87 14.90
CA SER A 105 3.29 -1.21 14.65
C SER A 105 3.46 0.18 14.04
N TYR A 106 4.44 0.96 14.53
CA TYR A 106 4.77 2.26 13.96
C TYR A 106 5.22 2.16 12.50
N VAL A 107 6.11 1.21 12.20
CA VAL A 107 6.63 1.00 10.84
C VAL A 107 5.52 0.62 9.86
N VAL A 108 4.52 -0.17 10.29
CA VAL A 108 3.34 -0.49 9.45
C VAL A 108 2.61 0.77 9.00
N LEU A 109 2.30 1.68 9.94
CA LEU A 109 1.58 2.93 9.61
C LEU A 109 2.47 3.92 8.86
N LEU A 110 3.75 4.00 9.22
CA LEU A 110 4.73 4.82 8.51
C LEU A 110 4.79 4.41 7.03
N ASN A 111 4.83 3.10 6.76
CA ASN A 111 4.82 2.57 5.40
C ASN A 111 3.52 2.93 4.65
N MET A 112 2.36 2.76 5.28
CA MET A 112 1.07 3.12 4.69
C MET A 112 1.06 4.59 4.22
N TYR A 113 1.40 5.53 5.12
CA TYR A 113 1.42 6.96 4.80
C TYR A 113 2.51 7.33 3.79
N ALA A 114 3.73 6.84 3.97
CA ALA A 114 4.84 7.14 3.06
C ALA A 114 4.55 6.62 1.65
N SER A 115 3.98 5.42 1.55
CA SER A 115 3.62 4.81 0.27
C SER A 115 2.54 5.58 -0.46
N VAL A 116 1.43 5.91 0.22
CA VAL A 116 0.32 6.62 -0.41
C VAL A 116 0.71 8.05 -0.81
N PHE A 117 1.52 8.75 0.00
CA PHE A 117 2.00 10.08 -0.35
C PHE A 117 3.01 10.04 -1.51
N CYS A 118 3.88 9.02 -1.57
CA CYS A 118 4.75 8.81 -2.74
C CYS A 118 3.92 8.60 -4.02
N LEU A 119 2.87 7.78 -3.99
CA LEU A 119 1.96 7.56 -5.13
C LEU A 119 1.20 8.82 -5.52
N THR A 120 0.78 9.63 -4.54
CA THR A 120 0.12 10.92 -4.77
C THR A 120 1.06 11.90 -5.46
N CYS A 121 2.29 12.05 -4.96
CA CYS A 121 3.31 12.89 -5.57
C CYS A 121 3.72 12.41 -6.98
N LEU A 122 3.80 11.09 -7.20
CA LEU A 122 4.00 10.51 -8.53
C LEU A 122 2.85 10.89 -9.49
N SER A 123 1.60 10.81 -9.02
CA SER A 123 0.42 11.17 -9.81
C SER A 123 0.37 12.67 -10.13
N LEU A 124 0.74 13.53 -9.17
CA LEU A 124 0.87 14.98 -9.36
C LEU A 124 2.00 15.33 -10.34
N ASP A 125 3.16 14.68 -10.24
CA ASP A 125 4.27 14.85 -11.18
C ASP A 125 3.86 14.48 -12.61
N ARG A 126 3.02 13.45 -12.79
CA ARG A 126 2.45 13.11 -14.11
C ARG A 126 1.43 14.13 -14.58
N TYR A 127 0.55 14.59 -13.70
CA TYR A 127 -0.43 15.63 -14.00
C TYR A 127 0.25 16.92 -14.47
N MET A 128 1.24 17.43 -13.73
CA MET A 128 1.99 18.62 -14.11
C MET A 128 2.71 18.45 -15.45
N ALA A 129 3.33 17.29 -15.69
CA ALA A 129 4.08 17.04 -16.92
C ALA A 129 3.22 16.88 -18.18
N ILE A 130 1.93 16.53 -18.04
CA ILE A 130 1.02 16.29 -19.17
C ILE A 130 0.09 17.49 -19.39
N VAL A 131 -0.46 18.06 -18.31
CA VAL A 131 -1.45 19.14 -18.37
C VAL A 131 -0.80 20.52 -18.36
N HIS A 132 0.30 20.72 -17.63
CA HIS A 132 0.93 22.03 -17.39
C HIS A 132 2.41 22.08 -17.81
N SER A 133 2.69 21.62 -19.05
CA SER A 133 4.03 21.42 -19.63
C SER A 133 5.08 22.52 -19.35
N LEU A 134 4.69 23.80 -19.29
CA LEU A 134 5.62 24.92 -19.08
C LEU A 134 6.02 25.09 -17.60
N THR A 135 5.05 25.07 -16.69
CA THR A 135 5.23 25.17 -15.22
C THR A 135 5.96 23.94 -14.63
N SER A 136 5.82 22.78 -15.30
CA SER A 136 6.45 21.51 -14.90
C SER A 136 7.99 21.59 -14.81
N THR A 137 8.65 22.42 -15.63
CA THR A 137 10.12 22.47 -15.67
C THR A 137 10.72 23.13 -14.42
N GLN A 138 10.03 24.11 -13.82
CA GLN A 138 10.46 24.80 -12.60
C GLN A 138 10.15 24.00 -11.30
N LEU A 139 8.99 23.35 -11.21
CA LEU A 139 8.63 22.53 -10.04
C LEU A 139 9.38 21.19 -9.97
N ARG A 140 9.97 20.73 -11.07
CA ARG A 140 10.72 19.47 -11.13
C ARG A 140 12.22 19.64 -10.88
N THR A 141 12.64 20.75 -10.27
CA THR A 141 14.03 20.92 -9.83
C THR A 141 14.35 19.98 -8.67
N ARG A 142 15.64 19.64 -8.50
CA ARG A 142 16.09 18.73 -7.43
C ARG A 142 15.70 19.22 -6.03
N GLY A 143 15.74 20.54 -5.80
CA GLY A 143 15.38 21.13 -4.50
C GLY A 143 13.91 20.89 -4.13
N HIS A 144 12.96 21.17 -5.04
CA HIS A 144 11.54 20.91 -4.78
C HIS A 144 11.25 19.42 -4.56
N MET A 145 11.93 18.54 -5.29
CA MET A 145 11.81 17.10 -5.08
C MET A 145 12.30 16.66 -3.69
N GLN A 146 13.47 17.13 -3.26
CA GLN A 146 14.01 16.81 -1.94
C GLN A 146 13.12 17.37 -0.82
N ALA A 147 12.61 18.60 -1.00
CA ALA A 147 11.65 19.18 -0.07
C ALA A 147 10.37 18.34 0.00
N SER A 148 9.79 17.92 -1.14
CA SER A 148 8.61 17.05 -1.17
C SER A 148 8.84 15.71 -0.46
N LEU A 149 10.00 15.08 -0.66
CA LEU A 149 10.33 13.82 0.04
C LEU A 149 10.49 14.04 1.54
N ALA A 150 11.16 15.12 1.97
CA ALA A 150 11.27 15.47 3.37
C ALA A 150 9.88 15.68 4.00
N THR A 151 8.97 16.39 3.30
CA THR A 151 7.58 16.54 3.72
C THR A 151 6.87 15.20 3.83
N ILE A 152 7.03 14.29 2.86
CA ILE A 152 6.43 12.95 2.91
C ILE A 152 6.88 12.20 4.17
N TRP A 153 8.19 12.13 4.43
CA TRP A 153 8.73 11.38 5.56
C TRP A 153 8.34 11.99 6.91
N ILE A 154 8.43 13.32 7.04
CA ILE A 154 8.02 14.02 8.27
C ILE A 154 6.53 13.84 8.51
N LEU A 155 5.68 14.09 7.51
CA LEU A 155 4.23 13.96 7.65
C LEU A 155 3.83 12.51 7.97
N SER A 156 4.41 11.53 7.28
CA SER A 156 4.14 10.11 7.55
C SER A 156 4.57 9.73 8.97
N GLY A 157 5.72 10.22 9.41
CA GLY A 157 6.23 9.96 10.75
C GLY A 157 5.36 10.57 11.85
N VAL A 158 4.87 11.80 11.65
CA VAL A 158 3.94 12.48 12.57
C VAL A 158 2.59 11.77 12.61
N LEU A 159 2.02 11.40 11.46
CA LEU A 159 0.73 10.71 11.39
C LEU A 159 0.79 9.28 11.95
N ALA A 160 1.95 8.62 11.90
CA ALA A 160 2.17 7.31 12.52
C ALA A 160 2.50 7.39 14.02
N ALA A 161 2.87 8.56 14.54
CA ALA A 161 3.32 8.74 15.93
C ALA A 161 2.32 8.27 17.00
N PRO A 162 0.99 8.43 16.86
CA PRO A 162 0.03 7.91 17.84
C PRO A 162 0.22 6.42 18.13
N THR A 163 0.53 5.62 17.10
CA THR A 163 0.79 4.19 17.28
C THR A 163 2.06 3.91 18.05
N LEU A 164 3.11 4.73 17.91
CA LEU A 164 4.33 4.60 18.70
C LEU A 164 4.10 4.95 20.17
N LEU A 165 3.25 5.95 20.44
CA LEU A 165 2.93 6.42 21.79
C LEU A 165 2.01 5.45 22.53
N PHE A 166 0.91 5.05 21.89
CA PHE A 166 -0.19 4.30 22.52
C PHE A 166 -0.09 2.79 22.41
N ARG A 167 0.70 2.21 21.49
CA ARG A 167 0.87 0.74 21.47
C ARG A 167 1.61 0.25 22.71
N THR A 168 1.10 -0.78 23.35
CA THR A 168 1.81 -1.46 24.44
C THR A 168 1.51 -2.95 24.43
N THR A 169 2.19 -3.70 25.28
CA THR A 169 1.87 -5.10 25.56
C THR A 169 0.89 -5.17 26.72
N VAL A 170 -0.30 -5.72 26.47
CA VAL A 170 -1.35 -5.91 27.46
C VAL A 170 -1.41 -7.40 27.80
N TYR A 171 -1.28 -7.74 29.07
CA TYR A 171 -1.38 -9.11 29.54
C TYR A 171 -2.81 -9.40 29.97
N ASP A 172 -3.38 -10.45 29.40
CA ASP A 172 -4.68 -11.00 29.76
C ASP A 172 -4.48 -12.26 30.62
N SER A 173 -4.93 -12.19 31.87
CA SER A 173 -4.84 -13.29 32.83
C SER A 173 -5.79 -14.44 32.54
N GLU A 174 -6.91 -14.20 31.86
CA GLU A 174 -7.91 -15.24 31.56
C GLU A 174 -7.41 -16.16 30.45
N THR A 175 -6.83 -15.58 29.40
CA THR A 175 -6.27 -16.33 28.27
C THR A 175 -4.80 -16.69 28.46
N ASN A 176 -4.13 -16.13 29.48
CA ASN A 176 -2.68 -16.21 29.72
C ASN A 176 -1.87 -15.78 28.46
N ARG A 177 -2.32 -14.70 27.82
CA ARG A 177 -1.70 -14.17 26.59
C ARG A 177 -1.32 -12.71 26.76
N THR A 178 -0.20 -12.35 26.13
CA THR A 178 0.25 -10.97 26.02
C THR A 178 -0.06 -10.49 24.61
N SER A 179 -0.95 -9.52 24.46
CA SER A 179 -1.30 -8.96 23.15
C SER A 179 -0.57 -7.63 22.92
N CYS A 180 -0.15 -7.37 21.69
CA CYS A 180 0.27 -6.02 21.30
C CYS A 180 -1.00 -5.25 20.93
N ALA A 181 -1.40 -4.26 21.73
CA ALA A 181 -2.67 -3.54 21.60
C ALA A 181 -2.50 -2.03 21.82
N MET A 182 -3.50 -1.26 21.41
CA MET A 182 -3.55 0.18 21.72
C MET A 182 -4.03 0.37 23.16
N ASP A 183 -3.32 1.18 23.93
CA ASP A 183 -3.70 1.57 25.29
C ASP A 183 -3.83 3.10 25.36
N PHE A 184 -5.02 3.56 25.73
CA PHE A 184 -5.38 4.98 25.83
C PHE A 184 -5.44 5.48 27.29
N SER A 185 -5.01 4.67 28.26
CA SER A 185 -4.97 5.02 29.68
C SER A 185 -4.25 6.35 29.97
N LEU A 186 -3.28 6.72 29.14
CA LEU A 186 -2.53 7.98 29.24
C LEU A 186 -3.34 9.24 28.90
N VAL A 187 -4.42 9.11 28.13
CA VAL A 187 -5.21 10.24 27.60
C VAL A 187 -6.70 10.16 27.94
N VAL A 188 -7.15 9.03 28.49
CA VAL A 188 -8.53 8.81 28.90
C VAL A 188 -8.64 8.73 30.41
N SER A 189 -9.54 9.53 30.97
CA SER A 189 -9.84 9.54 32.41
C SER A 189 -11.24 9.04 32.76
N LYS A 190 -12.11 8.85 31.75
CA LYS A 190 -13.50 8.39 31.94
C LYS A 190 -13.82 7.19 31.05
N PRO A 191 -14.55 6.19 31.58
CA PRO A 191 -15.05 5.08 30.76
C PRO A 191 -15.94 5.63 29.63
N GLY A 192 -15.77 5.09 28.43
CA GLY A 192 -16.45 5.55 27.20
C GLY A 192 -15.70 6.59 26.37
N GLN A 193 -14.60 7.19 26.85
CA GLN A 193 -13.77 8.06 26.01
C GLN A 193 -12.80 7.28 25.12
N GLU A 194 -12.45 6.03 25.48
CA GLU A 194 -11.55 5.18 24.70
C GLU A 194 -12.11 4.85 23.32
N THR A 195 -13.43 4.61 23.23
CA THR A 195 -14.11 4.33 21.97
C THR A 195 -14.01 5.51 21.00
N PHE A 196 -14.13 6.75 21.50
CA PHE A 196 -13.94 7.95 20.68
C PHE A 196 -12.51 8.10 20.17
N TRP A 197 -11.50 7.73 20.97
CA TRP A 197 -10.10 7.74 20.52
C TRP A 197 -9.82 6.68 19.45
N ILE A 198 -10.31 5.45 19.66
CA ILE A 198 -10.19 4.35 18.69
C ILE A 198 -10.87 4.75 17.38
N ALA A 199 -12.12 5.20 17.44
CA ALA A 199 -12.87 5.61 16.26
C ALA A 199 -12.24 6.82 15.56
N GLY A 200 -11.83 7.84 16.32
CA GLY A 200 -11.19 9.05 15.79
C GLY A 200 -9.86 8.75 15.09
N LEU A 201 -9.00 7.93 15.68
CA LEU A 201 -7.74 7.49 15.04
C LEU A 201 -8.00 6.58 13.83
N SER A 202 -9.03 5.73 13.89
CA SER A 202 -9.41 4.88 12.77
C SER A 202 -9.88 5.70 11.56
N ILE A 203 -10.85 6.59 11.78
CA ILE A 203 -11.45 7.45 10.75
C ILE A 203 -10.42 8.42 10.19
N SER A 204 -9.62 9.08 11.03
CA SER A 204 -8.57 9.99 10.57
C SER A 204 -7.51 9.27 9.74
N SER A 205 -7.11 8.06 10.15
CA SER A 205 -6.20 7.22 9.40
C SER A 205 -6.77 6.79 8.05
N THR A 206 -8.06 6.46 7.96
CA THR A 206 -8.74 6.18 6.68
C THR A 206 -8.85 7.43 5.80
N ALA A 207 -9.18 8.58 6.38
CA ALA A 207 -9.30 9.83 5.63
C ALA A 207 -7.95 10.25 5.03
N LEU A 208 -6.90 10.31 5.87
CA LEU A 208 -5.58 10.83 5.50
C LEU A 208 -4.72 9.79 4.75
N GLY A 209 -4.86 8.51 5.09
CA GLY A 209 -4.07 7.41 4.52
C GLY A 209 -4.67 6.79 3.26
N PHE A 210 -5.94 7.08 2.95
CA PHE A 210 -6.62 6.45 1.82
C PHE A 210 -7.54 7.39 1.05
N LEU A 211 -8.61 7.92 1.66
CA LEU A 211 -9.66 8.64 0.92
C LEU A 211 -9.15 9.93 0.26
N ILE A 212 -8.51 10.82 1.03
CA ILE A 212 -8.01 12.10 0.49
C ILE A 212 -6.94 11.86 -0.58
N PRO A 213 -5.90 11.03 -0.36
CA PRO A 213 -4.94 10.70 -1.41
C PRO A 213 -5.57 10.07 -2.64
N LEU A 214 -6.52 9.13 -2.47
CA LEU A 214 -7.19 8.47 -3.59
C LEU A 214 -7.99 9.47 -4.41
N LEU A 215 -8.77 10.34 -3.76
CA LEU A 215 -9.51 11.42 -4.44
C LEU A 215 -8.56 12.36 -5.20
N ALA A 216 -7.46 12.77 -4.59
CA ALA A 216 -6.46 13.60 -5.25
C ALA A 216 -5.87 12.92 -6.50
N MET A 217 -5.54 11.62 -6.41
CA MET A 217 -5.06 10.84 -7.55
C MET A 217 -6.15 10.72 -8.63
N MET A 218 -7.39 10.43 -8.26
CA MET A 218 -8.52 10.33 -9.20
C MET A 218 -8.77 11.64 -9.95
N VAL A 219 -8.72 12.78 -9.26
CA VAL A 219 -8.81 14.11 -9.89
C VAL A 219 -7.65 14.33 -10.87
N CYS A 220 -6.41 14.02 -10.47
CA CYS A 220 -5.25 14.11 -11.35
C CYS A 220 -5.42 13.27 -12.62
N TYR A 221 -5.84 12.01 -12.50
CA TYR A 221 -6.05 11.12 -13.64
C TYR A 221 -7.26 11.50 -14.49
N GLY A 222 -8.31 12.07 -13.90
CA GLY A 222 -9.43 12.64 -14.63
C GLY A 222 -8.97 13.76 -15.58
N PHE A 223 -8.19 14.73 -15.07
CA PHE A 223 -7.64 15.79 -15.91
C PHE A 223 -6.63 15.30 -16.95
N ILE A 224 -5.79 14.33 -16.58
CA ILE A 224 -4.87 13.69 -17.54
C ILE A 224 -5.68 13.01 -18.65
N GLY A 225 -6.72 12.25 -18.30
CA GLY A 225 -7.61 11.57 -19.25
C GLY A 225 -8.25 12.53 -20.24
N CYS A 226 -8.86 13.61 -19.73
CA CYS A 226 -9.46 14.67 -20.56
C CYS A 226 -8.45 15.36 -21.49
N THR A 227 -7.24 15.62 -21.01
CA THR A 227 -6.17 16.23 -21.82
C THR A 227 -5.66 15.28 -22.90
N VAL A 228 -5.50 14.00 -22.56
CA VAL A 228 -5.02 12.97 -23.49
C VAL A 228 -6.05 12.68 -24.59
N THR A 229 -7.34 12.66 -24.27
CA THR A 229 -8.39 12.46 -25.28
C THR A 229 -8.53 13.66 -26.22
N ARG A 230 -8.32 14.89 -25.73
CA ARG A 230 -8.43 16.12 -26.53
C ARG A 230 -7.24 16.41 -27.44
N HIS A 231 -6.00 16.21 -26.96
CA HIS A 231 -4.80 16.72 -27.67
C HIS A 231 -3.85 15.63 -28.20
N PHE A 232 -3.97 14.38 -27.74
CA PHE A 232 -2.96 13.34 -28.00
C PHE A 232 -3.28 12.41 -29.18
N ASN A 233 -3.98 12.93 -30.20
CA ASN A 233 -4.20 12.24 -31.48
C ASN A 233 -2.96 12.28 -32.41
N SER A 234 -1.86 12.93 -32.01
CA SER A 234 -0.63 13.01 -32.82
C SER A 234 0.45 12.02 -32.35
N LEU A 235 0.96 11.21 -33.29
CA LEU A 235 1.89 10.09 -33.11
C LEU A 235 3.36 10.56 -32.93
N ARG A 236 3.74 11.09 -31.75
CA ARG A 236 5.15 11.40 -31.45
C ARG A 236 5.78 10.36 -30.50
N LYS A 237 7.05 9.99 -30.72
CA LYS A 237 7.77 9.00 -29.87
C LYS A 237 7.86 9.41 -28.40
N GLU A 238 7.88 10.72 -28.11
CA GLU A 238 7.88 11.25 -26.74
C GLU A 238 6.55 10.97 -26.00
N ASP A 239 5.44 10.97 -26.75
CA ASP A 239 4.09 10.71 -26.24
C ASP A 239 3.88 9.25 -25.88
N GLN A 240 4.52 8.33 -26.60
CA GLN A 240 4.52 6.90 -26.25
C GLN A 240 5.20 6.63 -24.90
N ARG A 241 6.30 7.35 -24.59
CA ARG A 241 6.99 7.21 -23.31
C ARG A 241 6.15 7.76 -22.16
N LYS A 242 5.49 8.90 -22.35
CA LYS A 242 4.55 9.48 -21.37
C LYS A 242 3.37 8.54 -21.12
N ARG A 243 2.77 7.97 -22.18
CA ARG A 243 1.68 6.97 -22.07
C ARG A 243 2.11 5.70 -21.32
N ARG A 244 3.31 5.17 -21.54
CA ARG A 244 3.78 4.00 -20.79
C ARG A 244 3.93 4.30 -19.30
N LEU A 245 4.57 5.42 -18.95
CA LEU A 245 4.73 5.81 -17.56
C LEU A 245 3.38 6.07 -16.89
N LEU A 246 2.45 6.70 -17.62
CA LEU A 246 1.07 6.88 -17.18
C LEU A 246 0.40 5.54 -16.88
N LYS A 247 0.47 4.57 -17.80
CA LYS A 247 -0.07 3.21 -17.58
C LYS A 247 0.48 2.55 -16.33
N ILE A 248 1.80 2.59 -16.12
CA ILE A 248 2.44 2.03 -14.92
C ILE A 248 1.83 2.65 -13.66
N ILE A 249 1.77 3.98 -13.57
CA ILE A 249 1.35 4.66 -12.35
C ILE A 249 -0.16 4.51 -12.14
N THR A 250 -0.98 4.56 -13.20
CA THR A 250 -2.41 4.22 -13.11
C THR A 250 -2.62 2.80 -12.59
N THR A 251 -1.84 1.82 -13.07
CA THR A 251 -1.90 0.45 -12.54
C THR A 251 -1.50 0.38 -11.07
N LEU A 252 -0.45 1.11 -10.64
CA LEU A 252 -0.07 1.19 -9.23
C LEU A 252 -1.19 1.74 -8.36
N VAL A 253 -1.90 2.78 -8.83
CA VAL A 253 -3.02 3.37 -8.08
C VAL A 253 -4.21 2.42 -7.98
N VAL A 254 -4.53 1.70 -9.05
CA VAL A 254 -5.60 0.69 -9.04
C VAL A 254 -5.25 -0.45 -8.08
N VAL A 255 -4.01 -0.95 -8.12
CA VAL A 255 -3.55 -2.02 -7.22
C VAL A 255 -3.54 -1.55 -5.77
N PHE A 256 -3.05 -0.34 -5.51
CA PHE A 256 -3.12 0.28 -4.18
C PHE A 256 -4.56 0.35 -3.67
N ALA A 257 -5.49 0.87 -4.49
CA ALA A 257 -6.90 0.96 -4.12
C ALA A 257 -7.49 -0.42 -3.83
N ALA A 258 -7.26 -1.40 -4.70
CA ALA A 258 -7.77 -2.77 -4.53
C ALA A 258 -7.21 -3.46 -3.28
N CYS A 259 -5.94 -3.23 -2.96
CA CYS A 259 -5.31 -3.86 -1.80
C CYS A 259 -5.74 -3.21 -0.47
N TRP A 260 -5.83 -1.88 -0.43
CA TRP A 260 -6.09 -1.13 0.81
C TRP A 260 -7.57 -0.89 1.10
N MET A 261 -8.44 -0.86 0.08
CA MET A 261 -9.86 -0.59 0.26
C MET A 261 -10.54 -1.54 1.25
N PRO A 262 -10.35 -2.88 1.18
CA PRO A 262 -11.03 -3.79 2.11
C PRO A 262 -10.63 -3.54 3.56
N PHE A 263 -9.35 -3.27 3.82
CA PHE A 263 -8.86 -2.95 5.16
C PHE A 263 -9.52 -1.68 5.70
N HIS A 264 -9.55 -0.61 4.93
CA HIS A 264 -10.18 0.65 5.35
C HIS A 264 -11.69 0.53 5.51
N VAL A 265 -12.38 -0.28 4.70
CA VAL A 265 -13.81 -0.54 4.86
C VAL A 265 -14.07 -1.25 6.19
N VAL A 266 -13.43 -2.39 6.44
CA VAL A 266 -13.62 -3.17 7.68
C VAL A 266 -13.29 -2.33 8.91
N LYS A 267 -12.14 -1.66 8.91
CA LYS A 267 -11.68 -0.81 10.01
C LYS A 267 -12.60 0.39 10.28
N THR A 268 -13.25 0.93 9.24
CA THR A 268 -14.20 2.05 9.38
C THR A 268 -15.55 1.54 9.87
N MET A 269 -16.03 0.40 9.39
CA MET A 269 -17.27 -0.20 9.90
C MET A 269 -17.16 -0.55 11.39
N ASP A 270 -16.02 -1.11 11.80
CA ASP A 270 -15.71 -1.38 13.21
C ASP A 270 -15.70 -0.09 14.04
N ALA A 271 -15.03 0.96 13.55
CA ALA A 271 -15.04 2.28 14.19
C ALA A 271 -16.43 2.92 14.30
N LEU A 272 -17.31 2.70 13.32
CA LEU A 272 -18.69 3.20 13.37
C LEU A 272 -19.57 2.42 14.35
N SER A 273 -19.33 1.11 14.54
CA SER A 273 -19.99 0.32 15.58
C SER A 273 -19.61 0.82 16.98
N TYR A 274 -18.34 1.15 17.23
CA TYR A 274 -17.91 1.83 18.47
C TYR A 274 -18.62 3.16 18.76
N LEU A 275 -19.16 3.82 17.72
CA LEU A 275 -19.92 5.07 17.81
C LEU A 275 -21.44 4.86 17.82
N ASN A 276 -21.93 3.61 17.79
CA ASN A 276 -23.34 3.25 17.61
C ASN A 276 -23.96 3.82 16.31
N LEU A 277 -23.14 3.94 15.26
CA LEU A 277 -23.54 4.43 13.93
C LEU A 277 -23.64 3.31 12.88
N ALA A 278 -23.29 2.08 13.24
CA ALA A 278 -23.39 0.87 12.43
C ALA A 278 -24.16 -0.21 13.23
N PRO A 279 -24.60 -1.31 12.59
CA PRO A 279 -25.30 -2.38 13.29
C PRO A 279 -24.41 -3.05 14.35
N ASP A 280 -24.91 -3.17 15.58
CA ASP A 280 -24.19 -3.84 16.68
C ASP A 280 -24.60 -5.31 16.87
N SER A 281 -25.20 -5.91 15.82
CA SER A 281 -25.57 -7.32 15.85
C SER A 281 -24.34 -8.22 15.91
N CYS A 282 -24.37 -9.29 16.73
CA CYS A 282 -23.25 -10.24 16.84
C CYS A 282 -22.81 -10.81 15.48
N THR A 283 -23.73 -11.05 14.55
CA THR A 283 -23.42 -11.53 13.20
C THR A 283 -22.55 -10.54 12.42
N PHE A 284 -22.83 -9.24 12.53
CA PHE A 284 -22.06 -8.20 11.87
C PHE A 284 -20.67 -8.03 12.49
N LEU A 285 -20.59 -8.00 13.82
CA LEU A 285 -19.31 -7.92 14.54
C LEU A 285 -18.43 -9.13 14.25
N ASN A 286 -19.00 -10.34 14.22
CA ASN A 286 -18.26 -11.56 13.87
C ASN A 286 -17.77 -11.53 12.42
N LEU A 287 -18.57 -11.02 11.49
CA LEU A 287 -18.11 -10.82 10.10
C LEU A 287 -16.93 -9.86 10.02
N LEU A 288 -16.97 -8.74 10.74
CA LEU A 288 -15.86 -7.78 10.77
C LEU A 288 -14.60 -8.41 11.37
N LEU A 289 -14.73 -9.14 12.47
CA LEU A 289 -13.64 -9.86 13.12
C LEU A 289 -12.99 -10.87 12.15
N LEU A 290 -13.79 -11.70 11.47
CA LEU A 290 -13.30 -12.68 10.51
C LEU A 290 -12.69 -12.04 9.27
N ALA A 291 -13.24 -10.91 8.79
CA ALA A 291 -12.75 -10.23 7.59
C ALA A 291 -11.45 -9.45 7.84
N HIS A 292 -11.22 -8.95 9.05
CA HIS A 292 -10.12 -8.05 9.37
C HIS A 292 -8.72 -8.63 9.08
N PRO A 293 -8.38 -9.87 9.47
CA PRO A 293 -7.07 -10.45 9.21
C PRO A 293 -6.78 -10.63 7.71
N TYR A 294 -7.78 -11.06 6.92
CA TYR A 294 -7.65 -11.20 5.47
C TYR A 294 -7.54 -9.85 4.76
N ALA A 295 -8.34 -8.86 5.18
CA ALA A 295 -8.25 -7.51 4.66
C ALA A 295 -6.88 -6.87 4.94
N THR A 296 -6.34 -7.08 6.15
CA THR A 296 -4.99 -6.66 6.53
C THR A 296 -3.92 -7.36 5.69
N CYS A 297 -4.04 -8.68 5.50
CA CYS A 297 -3.12 -9.43 4.65
C CYS A 297 -3.12 -8.92 3.20
N LEU A 298 -4.29 -8.65 2.64
CA LEU A 298 -4.41 -8.09 1.29
C LEU A 298 -3.79 -6.69 1.19
N ALA A 299 -3.95 -5.85 2.20
CA ALA A 299 -3.28 -4.55 2.27
C ALA A 299 -1.75 -4.70 2.26
N TYR A 300 -1.21 -5.71 2.96
CA TYR A 300 0.23 -5.98 3.03
C TYR A 300 0.82 -6.51 1.71
N VAL A 301 0.03 -7.25 0.92
CA VAL A 301 0.43 -7.71 -0.42
C VAL A 301 0.83 -6.53 -1.33
N ASN A 302 0.26 -5.34 -1.13
CA ASN A 302 0.63 -4.13 -1.87
C ASN A 302 2.15 -3.88 -1.89
N SER A 303 2.84 -4.12 -0.77
CA SER A 303 4.28 -3.86 -0.64
C SER A 303 5.17 -4.81 -1.46
N CYS A 304 4.68 -6.00 -1.83
CA CYS A 304 5.42 -6.91 -2.72
C CYS A 304 4.94 -6.87 -4.19
N LEU A 305 3.79 -6.27 -4.48
CA LEU A 305 3.30 -6.12 -5.85
C LEU A 305 4.05 -5.02 -6.63
N ASN A 306 4.53 -3.97 -5.96
CA ASN A 306 5.20 -2.84 -6.62
C ASN A 306 6.37 -3.28 -7.54
N PRO A 307 7.36 -4.09 -7.08
CA PRO A 307 8.43 -4.61 -7.94
C PRO A 307 7.94 -5.44 -9.14
N LEU A 308 6.89 -6.25 -8.95
CA LEU A 308 6.31 -7.05 -10.02
C LEU A 308 5.69 -6.15 -11.10
N LEU A 309 4.97 -5.11 -10.69
CA LEU A 309 4.39 -4.14 -11.61
C LEU A 309 5.48 -3.39 -12.41
N TYR A 310 6.61 -3.05 -11.78
CA TYR A 310 7.75 -2.51 -12.53
C TYR A 310 8.34 -3.53 -13.50
N ALA A 311 8.44 -4.80 -13.12
CA ALA A 311 8.93 -5.87 -13.99
C ALA A 311 8.04 -6.12 -15.20
N PHE A 312 6.71 -6.00 -15.08
CA PHE A 312 5.80 -6.17 -16.22
C PHE A 312 5.69 -4.92 -17.09
N PHE A 313 5.60 -3.73 -16.47
CA PHE A 313 5.20 -2.51 -17.16
C PHE A 313 6.35 -1.51 -17.42
N ASP A 314 7.45 -1.53 -16.64
CA ASP A 314 8.61 -0.65 -16.86
C ASP A 314 9.75 -1.36 -17.63
N LEU A 315 9.79 -1.15 -18.96
CA LEU A 315 10.88 -1.66 -19.79
C LEU A 315 12.28 -1.16 -19.38
N ARG A 316 12.42 0.02 -18.76
CA ARG A 316 13.74 0.47 -18.26
C ARG A 316 14.17 -0.36 -17.08
N PHE A 317 13.27 -0.62 -16.14
CA PHE A 317 13.54 -1.49 -15.00
C PHE A 317 13.91 -2.90 -15.47
N ARG A 318 13.15 -3.48 -16.41
CA ARG A 318 13.51 -4.78 -17.03
C ARG A 318 14.90 -4.76 -17.66
N SER A 319 15.22 -3.72 -18.43
CA SER A 319 16.54 -3.60 -19.09
C SER A 319 17.68 -3.50 -18.07
N GLN A 320 17.45 -2.80 -16.95
CA GLN A 320 18.39 -2.73 -15.84
C GLN A 320 18.56 -4.10 -15.18
N CYS A 321 17.47 -4.78 -14.82
CA CYS A 321 17.52 -6.13 -14.23
C CYS A 321 18.21 -7.15 -15.14
N LEU A 322 17.90 -7.17 -16.45
CA LEU A 322 18.57 -8.05 -17.42
C LEU A 322 20.06 -7.72 -17.56
N CYS A 323 20.46 -6.46 -17.40
CA CYS A 323 21.87 -6.08 -17.36
C CYS A 323 22.57 -6.60 -16.10
N LEU A 324 21.86 -6.68 -14.98
CA LEU A 324 22.40 -7.22 -13.71
C LEU A 324 22.55 -8.73 -13.75
N LEU A 325 21.61 -9.41 -14.41
CA LEU A 325 21.66 -10.87 -14.61
C LEU A 325 22.63 -11.28 -15.74
N ASN A 326 23.39 -10.35 -16.34
CA ASN A 326 24.22 -10.58 -17.53
C ASN A 326 23.48 -11.20 -18.74
N LEU A 327 22.13 -11.17 -18.74
CA LEU A 327 21.26 -11.78 -19.75
C LEU A 327 21.09 -10.93 -21.02
N LYS A 328 21.79 -9.79 -21.14
CA LYS A 328 21.76 -8.96 -22.36
C LYS A 328 22.20 -9.71 -23.62
N LYS A 329 23.00 -10.77 -23.48
CA LYS A 329 23.37 -11.64 -24.61
C LYS A 329 22.22 -12.51 -25.13
N ALA A 330 21.22 -12.83 -24.29
CA ALA A 330 20.11 -13.70 -24.68
C ALA A 330 18.98 -12.97 -25.43
N LEU A 331 18.73 -11.69 -25.15
CA LEU A 331 17.68 -10.93 -25.83
C LEU A 331 18.10 -10.40 -27.22
N HIS A 332 19.39 -10.38 -27.53
CA HIS A 332 19.94 -10.02 -28.84
C HIS A 332 20.39 -11.22 -29.68
N ALA A 333 20.26 -12.45 -29.16
CA ALA A 333 20.61 -13.68 -29.86
C ALA A 333 19.35 -14.41 -30.38
N SER A 334 18.79 -13.89 -31.47
CA SER A 334 18.04 -14.67 -32.47
C SER A 334 18.08 -13.90 -33.80
N PRO A 335 18.18 -14.56 -34.95
CA PRO A 335 19.37 -14.47 -35.77
C PRO A 335 19.27 -13.34 -36.81
N ALA A 336 20.23 -12.42 -36.76
CA ALA A 336 20.67 -11.74 -37.98
C ALA A 336 21.56 -12.71 -38.76
N SER A 337 20.94 -13.67 -39.47
CA SER A 337 21.62 -14.47 -40.47
C SER A 337 20.86 -14.36 -41.79
N SER A 338 21.61 -13.98 -42.83
CA SER A 338 21.24 -13.86 -44.24
C SER A 338 20.53 -12.58 -44.71
N LEU A 339 21.21 -11.43 -44.63
CA LEU A 339 21.02 -10.41 -45.69
C LEU A 339 22.22 -9.46 -45.88
N SER A 340 23.45 -9.99 -45.77
CA SER A 340 24.67 -9.21 -46.02
C SER A 340 25.64 -9.84 -47.03
N SER A 341 25.20 -10.80 -47.86
CA SER A 341 26.07 -11.45 -48.85
C SER A 341 25.55 -11.40 -50.30
N GLN A 342 24.65 -10.46 -50.63
CA GLN A 342 24.15 -10.33 -52.02
C GLN A 342 24.14 -8.90 -52.57
N LYS A 343 24.84 -7.96 -51.93
CA LYS A 343 24.90 -6.56 -52.40
C LYS A 343 26.24 -6.13 -53.01
N THR A 344 27.17 -7.07 -53.21
CA THR A 344 28.50 -6.77 -53.79
C THR A 344 28.70 -7.32 -55.21
N GLU A 345 27.79 -8.14 -55.75
CA GLU A 345 27.86 -8.60 -57.15
C GLU A 345 27.00 -7.80 -58.14
N ALA A 346 26.12 -6.91 -57.68
CA ALA A 346 25.27 -6.10 -58.56
C ALA A 346 25.89 -4.75 -58.99
N GLN A 347 27.14 -4.45 -58.61
CA GLN A 347 27.81 -3.17 -58.93
C GLN A 347 29.09 -3.30 -59.77
N SER A 348 29.46 -4.49 -60.28
CA SER A 348 30.63 -4.64 -61.18
C SER A 348 30.31 -4.99 -62.64
N LEU A 349 29.05 -4.94 -63.07
CA LEU A 349 28.64 -5.30 -64.44
C LEU A 349 27.99 -4.16 -65.25
N ALA A 350 28.03 -2.91 -64.77
CA ALA A 350 27.51 -1.74 -65.49
C ALA A 350 28.60 -0.77 -65.96
N THR A 351 29.75 -1.28 -66.42
CA THR A 351 30.80 -0.41 -67.02
C THR A 351 31.59 -1.05 -68.17
N LYS A 352 30.99 -1.96 -68.94
CA LYS A 352 31.46 -2.33 -70.28
C LYS A 352 30.30 -2.82 -71.13
N VAL A 353 29.71 -1.92 -71.93
CA VAL A 353 29.50 -1.94 -73.38
C VAL A 353 28.93 -0.59 -73.76
#